data_AF-A0AAE2YPA1-F1
#
_entry.id   AF-A0AAE2YPA1-F1
#
_cell.length_a   1.000
_cell.length_b   1.000
_cell.length_c   1.000
_cell.angle_alpha   90.00
_cell.angle_beta   90.00
_cell.angle_gamma   90.00
#
_symmetry.space_group_name_H-M   'P 1'
#
loop_
_entity.id
_entity.type
_entity.pdbx_description
1 polymer ?
#
loop_
_entity_poly.entity_id
_entity_poly.type
_entity_poly.pdbx_seq_one_letter_code
_entity_poly.pdbx_strand_id
1 'polypeptide(L)'
;MFLLKVLFPSADAMQVALSKVREQLAELQDAPMELQSALQLLLRENPRMEAAEFAEKPAIAAIYGGFDPQAAAIAEAALLEAGALEVIQE
;
A
#
# COMPACT_ATOMS: atom_id res chain seq x y z
N MET A 1 -6.14 5.28 -14.40
CA MET A 1 -6.15 5.22 -12.94
C MET A 1 -5.98 3.75 -12.60
N PHE A 2 -4.92 3.44 -11.89
CA PHE A 2 -4.52 2.08 -11.54
C PHE A 2 -5.11 1.70 -10.19
N LEU A 3 -5.36 0.41 -10.03
CA LEU A 3 -5.68 -0.19 -8.75
C LEU A 3 -4.44 -0.92 -8.23
N LEU A 4 -4.24 -0.82 -6.92
CA LEU A 4 -3.23 -1.59 -6.22
C LEU A 4 -3.93 -2.60 -5.33
N LYS A 5 -3.77 -3.87 -5.65
CA LYS A 5 -4.19 -4.98 -4.80
C LYS A 5 -3.00 -5.46 -3.99
N VAL A 6 -3.09 -5.32 -2.69
CA VAL A 6 -1.96 -5.55 -1.78
C VAL A 6 -2.29 -6.71 -0.86
N LEU A 7 -1.41 -7.70 -0.81
CA LEU A 7 -1.60 -8.89 0.02
C LEU A 7 -0.88 -8.73 1.36
N PHE A 8 -1.63 -8.96 2.44
CA PHE A 8 -1.11 -8.98 3.81
C PHE A 8 -1.39 -10.32 4.49
N PRO A 9 -0.53 -10.78 5.40
CA PRO A 9 -0.76 -12.05 6.11
C PRO A 9 -1.92 -11.96 7.11
N SER A 10 -2.27 -10.77 7.59
CA SER A 10 -3.39 -10.52 8.49
C SER A 10 -3.78 -9.04 8.49
N ALA A 11 -4.93 -8.72 9.11
CA ALA A 11 -5.38 -7.33 9.26
C ALA A 11 -4.42 -6.54 10.14
N ASP A 12 -3.87 -7.16 11.19
CA ASP A 12 -2.88 -6.55 12.06
C ASP A 12 -1.60 -6.21 11.30
N ALA A 13 -1.14 -7.11 10.43
CA ALA A 13 0.04 -6.86 9.60
C ALA A 13 -0.17 -5.69 8.62
N MET A 14 -1.37 -5.56 8.05
CA MET A 14 -1.72 -4.38 7.26
C MET A 14 -1.63 -3.10 8.09
N GLN A 15 -2.20 -3.08 9.30
CA GLN A 15 -2.15 -1.90 10.17
C GLN A 15 -0.73 -1.51 10.57
N VAL A 16 0.13 -2.51 10.83
CA VAL A 16 1.56 -2.28 11.09
C VAL A 16 2.25 -1.69 9.86
N ALA A 17 1.99 -2.24 8.67
CA ALA A 17 2.57 -1.72 7.43
C ALA A 17 2.14 -0.27 7.16
N LEU A 18 0.86 0.06 7.30
CA LEU A 18 0.35 1.42 7.14
C LEU A 18 0.93 2.39 8.18
N SER A 19 1.18 1.92 9.41
CA SER A 19 1.84 2.73 10.44
C SER A 19 3.28 3.06 10.05
N LYS A 20 4.03 2.10 9.50
CA LYS A 20 5.39 2.35 8.98
C LYS A 20 5.40 3.32 7.80
N VAL A 21 4.44 3.18 6.87
CA VAL A 21 4.33 4.13 5.74
C VAL A 21 4.05 5.55 6.24
N ARG A 22 3.25 5.68 7.30
CA ARG A 22 3.01 6.98 7.96
C ARG A 22 4.27 7.56 8.60
N GLU A 23 5.07 6.73 9.25
CA GLU A 23 6.37 7.14 9.81
C GLU A 23 7.34 7.57 8.71
N GLN A 24 7.46 6.78 7.63
CA GLN A 24 8.26 7.13 6.46
C GLN A 24 7.85 8.49 5.88
N LEU A 25 6.54 8.72 5.70
CA LEU A 25 6.04 10.01 5.21
C LEU A 25 6.44 11.19 6.13
N ALA A 26 6.45 10.97 7.45
CA ALA A 26 6.84 12.00 8.41
C ALA A 26 8.35 12.30 8.40
N GLU A 27 9.19 11.32 8.07
CA GLU A 27 10.64 11.48 7.90
C GLU A 27 11.02 12.09 6.54
N LEU A 28 10.16 11.94 5.55
CA LEU A 28 10.36 12.35 4.15
C LEU A 28 9.80 13.76 3.83
N GLN A 29 9.82 14.69 4.80
CA GLN A 29 9.27 16.05 4.61
C GLN A 29 9.94 16.83 3.47
N ASP A 30 11.22 16.55 3.19
CA ASP A 30 11.99 17.15 2.09
C ASP A 30 12.01 16.28 0.81
N ALA A 31 11.24 15.19 0.78
CA ALA A 31 11.21 14.29 -0.37
C ALA A 31 10.44 14.90 -1.56
N PRO A 32 10.61 14.35 -2.78
CA PRO A 32 9.85 14.78 -3.95
C PRO A 32 8.33 14.81 -3.68
N MET A 33 7.65 15.84 -4.18
CA MET A 33 6.22 16.05 -3.96
C MET A 33 5.39 14.86 -4.44
N GLU A 34 5.86 14.17 -5.48
CA GLU A 34 5.26 12.97 -6.06
C GLU A 34 5.28 11.81 -5.05
N LEU A 35 6.39 11.62 -4.32
CA LEU A 35 6.52 10.60 -3.29
C LEU A 35 5.56 10.90 -2.14
N GLN A 36 5.58 12.14 -1.64
CA GLN A 36 4.69 12.55 -0.55
C GLN A 36 3.21 12.38 -0.92
N SER A 37 2.84 12.78 -2.14
CA SER A 37 1.45 12.72 -2.62
C SER A 37 0.95 11.28 -2.76
N ALA A 38 1.80 10.37 -3.28
CA ALA A 38 1.45 8.96 -3.43
C ALA A 38 1.23 8.26 -2.07
N LEU A 39 2.13 8.50 -1.10
CA LEU A 39 1.98 7.94 0.26
C LEU A 39 0.79 8.56 1.00
N GLN A 40 0.53 9.85 0.82
CA GLN A 40 -0.67 10.49 1.39
C GLN A 40 -1.96 9.92 0.81
N LEU A 41 -2.01 9.66 -0.51
CA LEU A 41 -3.16 9.03 -1.14
C LEU A 41 -3.41 7.63 -0.56
N LEU A 42 -2.35 6.84 -0.42
CA LEU A 42 -2.41 5.51 0.17
C LEU A 42 -2.92 5.52 1.62
N LEU A 43 -2.46 6.47 2.44
CA LEU A 43 -2.85 6.58 3.85
C LEU A 43 -4.23 7.21 4.06
N ARG A 44 -4.74 7.95 3.08
CA ARG A 44 -6.06 8.59 3.12
C ARG A 44 -7.17 7.61 2.73
N GLU A 45 -6.88 6.71 1.79
CA GLU A 45 -7.84 5.72 1.33
C GLU A 45 -8.11 4.67 2.41
N ASN A 46 -9.38 4.31 2.56
CA ASN A 46 -9.75 3.14 3.36
C ASN A 46 -9.90 1.97 2.38
N PRO A 47 -8.88 1.12 2.23
CA PRO A 47 -8.86 0.11 1.17
C PRO A 47 -10.04 -0.84 1.31
N ARG A 48 -10.55 -1.32 0.17
CA ARG A 48 -11.53 -2.40 0.19
C ARG A 48 -10.82 -3.68 0.58
N MET A 49 -11.36 -4.35 1.60
CA MET A 49 -10.78 -5.57 2.14
C MET A 49 -11.53 -6.78 1.59
N GLU A 50 -10.78 -7.70 1.00
CA GLU A 50 -11.30 -8.96 0.46
C GLU A 50 -10.46 -10.13 0.97
N ALA A 51 -11.03 -11.33 0.98
CA ALA A 51 -10.23 -12.53 1.19
C ALA A 51 -9.27 -12.69 0.01
N ALA A 52 -8.00 -12.98 0.27
CA ALA A 52 -7.07 -13.33 -0.78
C ALA A 52 -7.34 -14.78 -1.22
N GLU A 53 -8.39 -14.97 -2.02
CA GLU A 53 -8.64 -16.25 -2.68
C GLU A 53 -7.40 -16.61 -3.52
N PHE A 54 -6.96 -17.88 -3.45
CA PHE A 54 -5.78 -18.43 -4.14
C PHE A 54 -4.39 -18.07 -3.59
N ALA A 55 -4.27 -17.40 -2.45
CA ALA A 55 -2.97 -17.29 -1.78
C ALA A 55 -2.56 -18.65 -1.16
N GLU A 56 -1.31 -19.08 -1.34
CA GLU A 56 -0.78 -20.32 -0.74
C GLU A 56 -0.83 -20.33 0.80
N LYS A 57 -1.04 -19.16 1.41
CA LYS A 57 -1.17 -18.92 2.85
C LYS A 57 -2.39 -18.04 3.11
N PRO A 58 -3.04 -18.14 4.28
CA PRO A 58 -4.11 -17.24 4.66
C PRO A 58 -3.60 -15.79 4.58
N ALA A 59 -4.25 -15.01 3.71
CA ALA A 59 -3.92 -13.61 3.48
C ALA A 59 -5.20 -12.82 3.23
N ILE A 60 -5.10 -11.52 3.39
CA ILE A 60 -6.14 -10.57 3.04
C ILE A 60 -5.64 -9.71 1.88
N ALA A 61 -6.56 -9.35 0.99
CA ALA A 61 -6.31 -8.40 -0.08
C ALA A 61 -6.86 -7.04 0.32
N ALA A 62 -6.01 -6.02 0.29
CA ALA A 62 -6.38 -4.62 0.45
C ALA A 62 -6.29 -3.93 -0.91
N ILE A 63 -7.41 -3.42 -1.41
CA ILE A 63 -7.50 -2.79 -2.73
C ILE A 63 -7.55 -1.28 -2.55
N TYR A 64 -6.52 -0.61 -3.06
CA TYR A 64 -6.40 0.85 -3.12
C TYR A 64 -6.62 1.31 -4.55
N GLY A 65 -7.25 2.48 -4.73
CA GLY A 65 -7.44 3.08 -6.05
C GLY A 65 -6.99 4.53 -6.08
N GLY A 66 -6.96 5.12 -7.28
CA GLY A 66 -6.66 6.54 -7.45
C GLY A 66 -5.26 6.84 -7.95
N PHE A 67 -4.45 5.82 -8.23
CA PHE A 67 -3.06 6.00 -8.60
C PHE A 67 -2.90 6.26 -10.11
N ASP A 68 -1.99 7.17 -10.45
CA ASP A 68 -1.36 7.19 -11.78
C ASP A 68 -0.18 6.18 -11.82
N PRO A 69 0.44 5.90 -12.97
CA PRO A 69 1.53 4.92 -13.05
C PRO A 69 2.70 5.17 -12.09
N GLN A 70 3.04 6.44 -11.88
CA GLN A 70 4.18 6.82 -11.05
C GLN A 70 3.84 6.70 -9.57
N ALA A 71 2.67 7.19 -9.18
CA ALA A 71 2.15 7.04 -7.83
C ALA A 71 1.93 5.56 -7.45
N ALA A 72 1.51 4.74 -8.41
CA ALA A 72 1.33 3.29 -8.23
C ALA A 72 2.66 2.60 -7.91
N ALA A 73 3.71 2.88 -8.69
CA ALA A 73 5.04 2.32 -8.47
C ALA A 73 5.64 2.75 -7.11
N ILE A 74 5.42 4.00 -6.72
CA ILE A 74 5.84 4.53 -5.42
C ILE A 74 5.12 3.80 -4.27
N ALA A 75 3.80 3.71 -4.36
CA ALA A 75 2.98 3.08 -3.34
C ALA A 75 3.30 1.57 -3.21
N GLU A 76 3.50 0.87 -4.33
CA GLU A 76 3.98 -0.51 -4.34
C GLU A 76 5.28 -0.67 -3.56
N ALA A 77 6.30 0.13 -3.89
CA ALA A 77 7.60 0.03 -3.23
C ALA A 77 7.50 0.25 -1.72
N ALA A 78 6.74 1.27 -1.31
CA ALA A 78 6.53 1.58 0.10
C ALA A 78 5.79 0.46 0.85
N LEU A 79 4.77 -0.16 0.23
CA LEU A 79 4.02 -1.25 0.84
C LEU A 79 4.87 -2.51 0.99
N LEU A 80 5.65 -2.86 -0.03
CA LEU A 80 6.57 -4.00 0.03
C LEU A 80 7.63 -3.79 1.12
N GLU A 81 8.22 -2.60 1.22
CA GLU A 81 9.18 -2.26 2.26
C GLU A 81 8.55 -2.30 3.66
N ALA A 82 7.30 -1.85 3.79
CA ALA A 82 6.57 -1.85 5.05
C ALA A 82 6.17 -3.27 5.54
N GLY A 83 6.17 -4.26 4.64
CA GLY A 83 5.93 -5.67 4.95
C GLY A 83 4.71 -6.29 4.28
N ALA A 84 4.19 -5.70 3.21
CA ALA A 84 3.25 -6.38 2.33
C ALA A 84 3.92 -7.62 1.70
N LEU A 85 3.13 -8.68 1.49
CA LEU A 85 3.62 -9.92 0.88
C LEU A 85 3.81 -9.75 -0.63
N GLU A 86 2.85 -9.08 -1.25
CA GLU A 86 2.78 -8.88 -2.69
C GLU A 86 1.93 -7.66 -2.98
N VAL A 87 2.24 -6.97 -4.08
CA VAL A 87 1.43 -5.90 -4.64
C VAL A 87 1.19 -6.24 -6.10
N ILE A 88 -0.07 -6.26 -6.50
CA ILE A 88 -0.52 -6.52 -7.86
C ILE A 88 -1.12 -5.22 -8.39
N GLN A 89 -0.58 -4.72 -9.50
CA GLN A 89 -1.13 -3.56 -10.20
C GLN A 89 -2.18 -4.04 -11.22
N GLU A 90 -3.39 -3.50 -11.15
CA GLU A 90 -4.51 -3.79 -12.06
C GLU A 90 -5.01 -2.54 -12.80
#